data_AF-A0A1Y3S980-F1
#
_entry.id   AF-A0A1Y3S980-F1
#
_cell.length_a   1.000
_cell.length_b   1.000
_cell.length_c   1.000
_cell.angle_alpha   90.00
_cell.angle_beta   90.00
_cell.angle_gamma   90.00
#
_symmetry.space_group_name_H-M   'P 1'
#
loop_
_entity.id
_entity.type
_entity.pdbx_description
1 polymer ?
#
loop_
_entity_poly.entity_id
_entity_poly.type
_entity_poly.pdbx_seq_one_letter_code
_entity_poly.pdbx_strand_id
1 'polypeptide(L)'
;MPWDMICKKALALGYRSHRANTCGLHIHVSRSAFGNTQQEQDQAIARVLYFFEKHWEELLKFSRRTQRQLERWAARYGYKEHPMDILDFAKKGYHGGRYTCVNLQNPDTVEFRMFRGTLKTNTILATLQLVDQICSCAVCLNDVELKSLAWTSFVSGCQQPELIQYLKERRLYVNEPVESEEEA
;
A
#
# COMPACT_ATOMS: atom_id res chain seq x y z
N MET A 1 -11.35 14.67 9.21
CA MET A 1 -12.48 13.72 9.19
C MET A 1 -12.66 13.11 10.58
N PRO A 2 -13.87 13.14 11.19
CA PRO A 2 -14.12 12.60 12.52
C PRO A 2 -14.30 11.07 12.49
N TRP A 3 -13.23 10.34 12.14
CA TRP A 3 -13.26 8.89 11.88
C TRP A 3 -13.81 8.08 13.05
N ASP A 4 -13.46 8.43 14.29
CA ASP A 4 -13.97 7.73 15.47
C ASP A 4 -15.49 7.76 15.58
N MET A 5 -16.09 8.93 15.33
CA MET A 5 -17.54 9.08 15.38
C MET A 5 -18.22 8.27 14.28
N ILE A 6 -17.66 8.32 13.06
CA ILE A 6 -18.19 7.59 11.89
C ILE A 6 -18.12 6.08 12.15
N CYS A 7 -16.97 5.56 12.59
CA CYS A 7 -16.77 4.14 12.90
C CYS A 7 -17.69 3.66 14.03
N LYS A 8 -17.81 4.44 15.12
CA LYS A 8 -18.71 4.12 16.24
C LYS A 8 -20.17 4.10 15.79
N LYS A 9 -20.60 5.07 14.98
CA LYS A 9 -21.97 5.11 14.45
C LYS A 9 -22.24 3.92 13.52
N ALA A 10 -21.30 3.55 12.66
CA ALA A 10 -21.44 2.38 11.79
C ALA A 10 -21.57 1.08 12.61
N LEU A 11 -20.78 0.92 13.68
CA LEU A 11 -20.92 -0.22 14.59
C LEU A 11 -22.29 -0.24 15.27
N ALA A 12 -22.78 0.92 15.75
CA ALA A 12 -24.09 1.04 16.38
C ALA A 12 -25.26 0.71 15.42
N LEU A 13 -25.07 0.92 14.11
CA LEU A 13 -26.03 0.57 13.06
C LEU A 13 -25.91 -0.89 12.59
N GLY A 14 -25.02 -1.70 13.18
CA GLY A 14 -24.86 -3.12 12.86
C GLY A 14 -23.96 -3.43 11.65
N TYR A 15 -23.23 -2.45 11.12
CA TYR A 15 -22.27 -2.69 10.03
C TYR A 15 -21.11 -3.59 10.50
N ARG A 16 -20.74 -4.55 9.64
CA ARG A 16 -19.81 -5.64 9.99
C ARG A 16 -18.40 -5.47 9.42
N SER A 17 -18.24 -4.73 8.33
CA SER A 17 -16.95 -4.43 7.69
C SER A 17 -16.07 -5.68 7.51
N HIS A 18 -14.92 -5.79 8.18
CA HIS A 18 -14.03 -6.95 8.09
C HIS A 18 -14.68 -8.30 8.46
N ARG A 19 -15.78 -8.31 9.24
CA ARG A 19 -16.54 -9.53 9.53
C ARG A 19 -17.41 -9.99 8.36
N ALA A 20 -17.54 -9.18 7.31
CA ALA A 20 -18.11 -9.58 6.02
C ALA A 20 -16.99 -10.05 5.07
N ASN A 21 -17.32 -11.00 4.19
CA ASN A 21 -16.35 -11.61 3.26
C ASN A 21 -16.11 -10.80 1.97
N THR A 22 -16.81 -9.67 1.80
CA THR A 22 -16.85 -8.90 0.53
C THR A 22 -16.38 -7.45 0.70
N CYS A 23 -15.94 -7.05 1.89
CA CYS A 23 -15.62 -5.66 2.19
C CYS A 23 -14.12 -5.35 2.04
N GLY A 24 -13.78 -4.38 1.18
CA GLY A 24 -12.44 -3.80 1.03
C GLY A 24 -12.36 -2.38 1.60
N LEU A 25 -11.14 -1.94 1.92
CA LEU A 25 -10.83 -0.53 2.15
C LEU A 25 -10.03 -0.07 0.93
N HIS A 26 -10.64 0.72 0.06
CA HIS A 26 -9.97 1.24 -1.13
C HIS A 26 -9.55 2.68 -0.88
N ILE A 27 -8.34 3.04 -1.31
CA ILE A 27 -7.80 4.40 -1.21
C ILE A 27 -7.54 4.89 -2.62
N HIS A 28 -8.06 6.07 -2.93
CA HIS A 28 -7.83 6.74 -4.21
C HIS A 28 -6.86 7.88 -4.00
N VAL A 29 -5.78 7.92 -4.79
CA VAL A 29 -4.84 9.03 -4.84
C VAL A 29 -4.94 9.69 -6.19
N SER A 30 -5.06 11.02 -6.24
CA SER A 30 -5.13 11.77 -7.49
C SER A 30 -3.89 11.50 -8.34
N ARG A 31 -4.06 11.34 -9.65
CA ARG A 31 -2.91 11.26 -10.58
C ARG A 31 -2.02 12.49 -10.51
N SER A 32 -2.61 13.66 -10.26
CA SER A 32 -1.87 14.91 -10.09
C SER A 32 -0.91 14.90 -8.90
N ALA A 33 -1.08 13.98 -7.94
CA ALA A 33 -0.13 13.82 -6.83
C ALA A 33 1.20 13.18 -7.26
N PHE A 34 1.24 12.55 -8.44
CA PHE A 34 2.40 11.81 -8.94
C PHE A 34 3.28 12.62 -9.91
N GLY A 35 2.89 13.85 -10.24
CA GLY A 35 3.61 14.71 -11.18
C GLY A 35 2.68 15.63 -11.95
N ASN A 36 3.29 16.64 -12.59
CA ASN A 36 2.58 17.63 -13.40
C ASN A 36 2.38 17.16 -14.84
N THR A 37 3.26 16.29 -15.33
CA THR A 37 3.17 15.73 -16.69
C THR A 37 2.77 14.25 -16.65
N GLN A 38 2.19 13.75 -17.75
CA GLN A 38 1.86 12.32 -17.88
C GLN A 38 3.10 11.42 -17.71
N GLN A 39 4.27 11.88 -18.16
CA GLN A 39 5.51 11.13 -18.05
C GLN A 39 5.98 11.03 -16.59
N GLU A 40 5.97 12.14 -15.85
CA GLU A 40 6.29 12.14 -14.41
C GLU A 40 5.34 11.23 -13.63
N GLN A 41 4.04 11.35 -13.92
CA GLN A 41 3.01 10.52 -13.30
C GLN A 41 3.25 9.03 -13.59
N ASP A 42 3.51 8.68 -14.85
CA ASP A 42 3.77 7.29 -15.23
C ASP A 42 5.01 6.73 -14.50
N GLN A 43 6.10 7.51 -14.42
CA GLN A 43 7.30 7.09 -13.71
C GLN A 43 7.06 6.87 -12.21
N ALA A 44 6.38 7.79 -11.53
CA ALA A 44 6.07 7.65 -10.11
C ALA A 44 5.05 6.51 -9.86
N ILE A 45 4.05 6.34 -10.72
CA ILE A 45 3.10 5.22 -10.62
C ILE A 45 3.82 3.89 -10.85
N ALA A 46 4.72 3.80 -11.83
CA ALA A 46 5.55 2.62 -12.05
C ALA A 46 6.35 2.25 -10.80
N ARG A 47 6.92 3.25 -10.11
CA ARG A 47 7.59 3.06 -8.81
C ARG A 47 6.66 2.58 -7.70
N VAL A 48 5.42 3.07 -7.63
CA VAL A 48 4.39 2.51 -6.72
C VAL A 48 4.15 1.03 -7.00
N LEU A 49 3.97 0.64 -8.27
CA LEU A 49 3.78 -0.75 -8.65
C LEU A 49 4.98 -1.60 -8.24
N TYR A 50 6.20 -1.14 -8.55
CA TYR A 50 7.42 -1.82 -8.17
C TYR A 50 7.54 -2.01 -6.65
N PHE A 51 7.22 -0.98 -5.85
CA PHE A 51 7.20 -1.08 -4.39
C PHE A 51 6.26 -2.19 -3.91
N PHE A 52 5.05 -2.28 -4.48
CA PHE A 52 4.08 -3.33 -4.16
C PHE A 52 4.60 -4.73 -4.50
N GLU A 53 5.28 -4.88 -5.64
CA GLU A 53 5.82 -6.16 -6.07
C GLU A 53 7.02 -6.58 -5.20
N LYS A 54 7.88 -5.63 -4.84
CA LYS A 54 9.08 -5.86 -4.02
C LYS A 54 8.76 -6.21 -2.58
N HIS A 55 7.79 -5.52 -1.97
CA HIS A 55 7.42 -5.69 -0.54
C HIS A 55 6.11 -6.44 -0.35
N TRP A 56 5.85 -7.42 -1.24
CA TRP A 56 4.56 -8.10 -1.28
C TRP A 56 4.22 -8.82 0.02
N GLU A 57 5.18 -9.50 0.65
CA GLU A 57 4.94 -10.28 1.86
C GLU A 57 4.55 -9.39 3.05
N GLU A 58 5.22 -8.25 3.18
CA GLU A 58 4.95 -7.27 4.21
C GLU A 58 3.59 -6.59 3.99
N LEU A 59 3.29 -6.22 2.75
CA LEU A 59 2.00 -5.65 2.37
C LEU A 59 0.85 -6.67 2.51
N LEU A 60 1.10 -7.96 2.21
CA LEU A 60 0.15 -9.05 2.43
C LEU A 60 -0.21 -9.14 3.91
N LYS A 61 0.80 -9.16 4.78
CA LYS A 61 0.62 -9.17 6.24
C LYS A 61 -0.09 -7.90 6.74
N PHE A 62 0.26 -6.72 6.20
CA PHE A 62 -0.38 -5.45 6.52
C PHE A 62 -1.87 -5.44 6.15
N SER A 63 -2.20 -5.98 4.97
CA SER A 63 -3.53 -5.95 4.36
C SER A 63 -4.61 -6.72 5.13
N ARG A 64 -4.20 -7.69 5.97
CA ARG A 64 -5.06 -8.66 6.68
C ARG A 64 -5.89 -9.55 5.75
N ARG A 65 -5.40 -9.77 4.52
CA ARG A 65 -5.94 -10.74 3.57
C ARG A 65 -5.00 -11.93 3.45
N THR A 66 -5.54 -13.05 2.96
CA THR A 66 -4.73 -14.18 2.53
C THR A 66 -4.36 -14.04 1.05
N GLN A 67 -3.32 -14.77 0.62
CA GLN A 67 -2.91 -14.81 -0.78
C GLN A 67 -4.08 -15.16 -1.73
N ARG A 68 -4.84 -16.22 -1.41
CA ARG A 68 -6.05 -16.63 -2.14
C ARG A 68 -7.11 -15.53 -2.24
N GLN A 69 -7.25 -14.70 -1.21
CA GLN A 69 -8.19 -13.56 -1.24
C GLN A 69 -7.70 -12.45 -2.17
N LEU A 70 -6.39 -12.20 -2.22
CA LEU A 70 -5.81 -11.20 -3.12
C LEU A 70 -5.87 -11.66 -4.58
N GLU A 71 -5.53 -12.90 -4.89
CA GLU A 71 -5.65 -13.46 -6.24
C GLU A 71 -7.05 -13.27 -6.84
N ARG A 72 -8.09 -13.33 -6.00
CA ARG A 72 -9.48 -13.12 -6.43
C ARG A 72 -9.90 -11.66 -6.53
N TRP A 73 -9.41 -10.79 -5.65
CA TRP A 73 -10.02 -9.47 -5.43
C TRP A 73 -9.08 -8.27 -5.64
N ALA A 74 -7.76 -8.51 -5.66
CA ALA A 74 -6.71 -7.50 -5.70
C ALA A 74 -5.37 -8.14 -6.11
N ALA A 75 -5.32 -8.76 -7.30
CA ALA A 75 -4.17 -9.48 -7.80
C ALA A 75 -2.97 -8.55 -8.05
N ARG A 76 -1.76 -9.04 -7.78
CA ARG A 76 -0.51 -8.35 -8.16
C ARG A 76 -0.25 -8.49 -9.66
N TYR A 77 0.54 -7.58 -10.22
CA TYR A 77 0.94 -7.64 -11.63
C TYR A 77 2.07 -8.64 -11.86
N GLY A 78 2.88 -8.87 -10.84
CA GLY A 78 4.08 -9.70 -10.91
C GLY A 78 5.33 -8.83 -10.98
N TYR A 79 6.37 -9.30 -10.30
CA TYR A 79 7.64 -8.60 -10.22
C TYR A 79 8.34 -8.54 -11.58
N LYS A 80 8.94 -7.39 -11.87
CA LYS A 80 9.86 -7.19 -12.99
C LYS A 80 10.99 -6.28 -12.53
N GLU A 81 12.15 -6.43 -13.16
CA GLU A 81 13.34 -5.67 -12.81
C GLU A 81 13.17 -4.15 -13.00
N HIS A 82 12.49 -3.71 -14.06
CA HIS A 82 12.24 -2.29 -14.30
C HIS A 82 10.81 -1.88 -13.92
N PRO A 83 10.62 -0.81 -13.12
CA PRO A 83 9.30 -0.32 -12.75
C PRO A 83 8.37 -0.09 -13.95
N MET A 84 8.91 0.51 -15.03
CA MET A 84 8.14 0.79 -16.25
C MET A 84 7.62 -0.47 -16.94
N ASP A 85 8.33 -1.60 -16.87
CA ASP A 85 7.86 -2.85 -17.46
C ASP A 85 6.59 -3.36 -16.75
N ILE A 86 6.47 -3.09 -15.45
CA ILE A 86 5.29 -3.46 -14.65
C ILE A 86 4.12 -2.58 -15.05
N LEU A 87 4.36 -1.27 -15.23
CA LEU A 87 3.35 -0.33 -15.68
C LEU A 87 2.85 -0.67 -17.09
N ASP A 88 3.76 -0.94 -18.03
CA ASP A 88 3.40 -1.31 -19.39
C ASP A 88 2.56 -2.58 -19.42
N PHE A 89 2.93 -3.57 -18.61
CA PHE A 89 2.14 -4.78 -18.45
C PHE A 89 0.77 -4.51 -17.84
N ALA A 90 0.69 -3.64 -16.84
CA ALA A 90 -0.57 -3.24 -16.21
C ALA A 90 -1.50 -2.52 -17.22
N LYS A 91 -0.96 -1.61 -18.05
CA LYS A 91 -1.72 -0.83 -19.04
C LYS A 91 -2.17 -1.64 -20.25
N LYS A 92 -1.41 -2.67 -20.66
CA LYS A 92 -1.75 -3.56 -21.79
C LYS A 92 -2.98 -4.45 -21.57
N GLY A 93 -3.60 -4.39 -20.39
CA GLY A 93 -4.80 -5.15 -20.06
C GLY A 93 -4.47 -6.44 -19.33
N TYR A 94 -3.98 -6.32 -18.10
CA TYR A 94 -3.87 -7.47 -17.20
C TYR A 94 -5.26 -8.10 -16.96
N HIS A 95 -5.34 -9.43 -17.03
CA HIS A 95 -6.59 -10.20 -16.92
C HIS A 95 -7.34 -10.03 -15.58
N GLY A 96 -6.76 -9.33 -14.60
CA GLY A 96 -7.44 -8.95 -13.36
C GLY A 96 -8.45 -7.81 -13.52
N GLY A 97 -8.45 -7.07 -14.64
CA GLY A 97 -9.31 -5.91 -14.84
C GLY A 97 -9.17 -4.92 -13.67
N ARG A 98 -10.30 -4.53 -13.05
CA ARG A 98 -10.30 -3.68 -11.85
C ARG A 98 -9.74 -4.38 -10.60
N TYR A 99 -9.67 -5.72 -10.57
CA TYR A 99 -9.28 -6.51 -9.40
C TYR A 99 -7.77 -6.68 -9.28
N THR A 100 -7.04 -5.58 -9.36
CA THR A 100 -5.59 -5.53 -9.10
C THR A 100 -5.31 -4.84 -7.77
N CYS A 101 -4.15 -5.09 -7.15
CA CYS A 101 -3.78 -4.49 -5.87
C CYS A 101 -3.64 -2.96 -5.96
N VAL A 102 -3.20 -2.48 -7.13
CA VAL A 102 -3.19 -1.07 -7.54
C VAL A 102 -3.90 -1.00 -8.89
N ASN A 103 -5.10 -0.43 -8.92
CA ASN A 103 -5.92 -0.31 -10.13
C ASN A 103 -5.68 1.04 -10.81
N LEU A 104 -5.36 0.98 -12.10
CA LEU A 104 -5.02 2.12 -12.95
C LEU A 104 -6.12 2.49 -13.95
N GLN A 105 -7.28 1.82 -13.93
CA GLN A 105 -8.36 2.06 -14.89
C GLN A 105 -9.09 3.40 -14.66
N ASN A 106 -8.98 3.97 -13.46
CA ASN A 106 -9.60 5.26 -13.20
C ASN A 106 -8.78 6.38 -13.89
N PRO A 107 -9.44 7.30 -14.64
CA PRO A 107 -8.75 8.36 -15.36
C PRO A 107 -8.07 9.34 -14.41
N ASP A 108 -8.72 9.72 -13.31
CA ASP A 108 -8.22 10.79 -12.43
C ASP A 108 -7.45 10.29 -11.21
N THR A 109 -7.53 9.00 -10.90
CA THR A 109 -6.96 8.45 -9.65
C THR A 109 -6.26 7.11 -9.85
N VAL A 110 -5.31 6.83 -8.97
CA VAL A 110 -4.75 5.50 -8.74
C VAL A 110 -5.48 4.90 -7.53
N GLU A 111 -6.08 3.72 -7.70
CA GLU A 111 -6.90 3.07 -6.66
C GLU A 111 -6.13 1.90 -6.01
N PHE A 112 -5.85 2.02 -4.72
CA PHE A 112 -5.22 0.97 -3.91
C PHE A 112 -6.29 0.07 -3.30
N ARG A 113 -6.29 -1.23 -3.63
CA ARG A 113 -7.41 -2.16 -3.36
C ARG A 113 -7.05 -3.35 -2.46
N MET A 114 -5.77 -3.48 -2.11
CA MET A 114 -5.24 -4.62 -1.37
C MET A 114 -5.85 -4.77 0.03
N PHE A 115 -6.25 -3.67 0.66
CA PHE A 115 -6.59 -3.66 2.08
C PHE A 115 -7.98 -4.26 2.36
N ARG A 116 -8.07 -5.08 3.41
CA ARG A 116 -9.36 -5.55 3.94
C ARG A 116 -10.11 -4.38 4.59
N GLY A 117 -11.44 -4.36 4.50
CA GLY A 117 -12.28 -3.37 5.20
C GLY A 117 -11.99 -3.32 6.71
N THR A 118 -12.30 -2.21 7.37
CA THR A 118 -12.20 -2.09 8.84
C THR A 118 -13.20 -1.06 9.39
N LEU A 119 -13.50 -1.15 10.69
CA LEU A 119 -14.15 -0.08 11.48
C LEU A 119 -13.29 0.29 12.70
N LYS A 120 -12.02 -0.16 12.73
CA LYS A 120 -11.03 0.31 13.69
C LYS A 120 -10.39 1.58 13.12
N THR A 121 -10.59 2.71 13.78
CA THR A 121 -10.05 4.01 13.34
C THR A 121 -8.55 3.97 13.13
N ASN A 122 -7.79 3.43 14.09
CA ASN A 122 -6.33 3.31 13.97
C ASN A 122 -5.92 2.59 12.68
N THR A 123 -6.62 1.51 12.30
CA THR A 123 -6.31 0.80 11.05
C THR A 123 -6.62 1.63 9.81
N ILE A 124 -7.69 2.42 9.81
CA ILE A 124 -8.01 3.31 8.67
C ILE A 124 -6.87 4.32 8.50
N LEU A 125 -6.50 5.00 9.59
CA LEU A 125 -5.45 6.02 9.60
C LEU A 125 -4.09 5.44 9.23
N ALA A 126 -3.71 4.30 9.81
CA ALA A 126 -2.49 3.59 9.45
C ALA A 126 -2.43 3.22 7.96
N THR A 127 -3.57 2.81 7.37
CA THR A 127 -3.61 2.47 5.94
C THR A 127 -3.45 3.73 5.07
N LEU A 128 -4.08 4.85 5.44
CA LEU A 128 -3.91 6.13 4.75
C LEU A 128 -2.46 6.61 4.83
N GLN A 129 -1.86 6.55 6.01
CA GLN A 129 -0.47 6.93 6.23
C GLN A 129 0.51 6.02 5.47
N LEU A 130 0.27 4.70 5.42
CA LEU A 130 1.10 3.80 4.63
C LEU A 130 1.07 4.19 3.14
N VAL A 131 -0.13 4.40 2.57
CA VAL A 131 -0.27 4.77 1.16
C VAL A 131 0.39 6.11 0.87
N ASP A 132 0.20 7.10 1.75
CA ASP A 132 0.86 8.40 1.65
C ASP A 132 2.39 8.30 1.64
N GLN A 133 2.96 7.47 2.52
CA GLN A 133 4.41 7.24 2.56
C GLN A 133 4.92 6.50 1.31
N ILE A 134 4.20 5.49 0.81
CA ILE A 134 4.55 4.80 -0.44
C ILE A 134 4.53 5.78 -1.62
N CYS A 135 3.49 6.61 -1.72
CA CYS A 135 3.39 7.64 -2.76
C CYS A 135 4.53 8.67 -2.64
N SER A 136 4.85 9.11 -1.43
CA SER A 136 5.97 10.03 -1.17
C SER A 136 7.31 9.43 -1.61
N CYS A 137 7.60 8.18 -1.26
CA CYS A 137 8.79 7.48 -1.74
C CYS A 137 8.81 7.37 -3.27
N ALA A 138 7.67 7.05 -3.90
CA ALA A 138 7.60 6.91 -5.35
C ALA A 138 7.76 8.25 -6.09
N VAL A 139 7.41 9.38 -5.48
CA VAL A 139 7.63 10.72 -6.07
C VAL A 139 9.05 11.20 -5.82
N CYS A 140 9.59 11.02 -4.62
CA CYS A 140 10.87 11.59 -4.21
C CYS A 140 12.10 10.77 -4.63
N LEU A 141 11.96 9.45 -4.77
CA LEU A 141 13.08 8.56 -5.10
C LEU A 141 13.12 8.27 -6.60
N ASN A 142 14.33 8.12 -7.13
CA ASN A 142 14.52 7.53 -8.46
C ASN A 142 14.47 6.00 -8.42
N ASP A 143 14.49 5.37 -9.59
CA ASP A 143 14.36 3.92 -9.72
C ASP A 143 15.48 3.15 -9.00
N VAL A 144 16.71 3.67 -8.98
CA VAL A 144 17.86 3.02 -8.31
C VAL A 144 17.67 3.06 -6.79
N GLU A 145 17.30 4.22 -6.25
CA GLU A 145 17.07 4.41 -4.81
C GLU A 145 15.88 3.58 -4.31
N LEU A 146 14.78 3.54 -5.07
CA LEU A 146 13.62 2.72 -4.71
C LEU A 146 13.96 1.21 -4.76
N LYS A 147 14.74 0.79 -5.76
CA LYS A 147 15.23 -0.60 -5.86
C LYS A 147 16.15 -0.99 -4.72
N SER A 148 16.92 -0.06 -4.13
CA SER A 148 17.75 -0.36 -2.96
C SER A 148 16.99 -0.24 -1.62
N LEU A 149 15.82 0.42 -1.59
CA LEU A 149 15.04 0.64 -0.38
C LEU A 149 14.52 -0.68 0.24
N ALA A 150 15.15 -1.14 1.32
CA ALA A 150 14.66 -2.29 2.09
C ALA A 150 13.39 -1.92 2.88
N TRP A 151 12.55 -2.92 3.20
CA TRP A 151 11.35 -2.71 4.02
C TRP A 151 11.70 -2.10 5.37
N THR A 152 12.76 -2.61 6.03
CA THR A 152 13.24 -2.11 7.32
C THR A 152 13.61 -0.63 7.26
N SER A 153 14.32 -0.20 6.21
CA SER A 153 14.65 1.21 5.99
C SER A 153 13.41 2.06 5.74
N PHE A 154 12.46 1.56 4.94
CA PHE A 154 11.18 2.22 4.70
C PHE A 154 10.39 2.45 6.00
N VAL A 155 10.20 1.41 6.83
CA VAL A 155 9.43 1.55 8.08
C VAL A 155 10.17 2.36 9.14
N SER A 156 11.50 2.37 9.13
CA SER A 156 12.30 3.18 10.04
C SER A 156 12.22 4.68 9.72
N GLY A 157 11.94 5.03 8.47
CA GLY A 157 11.68 6.42 8.05
C GLY A 157 10.26 6.91 8.37
N CYS A 158 9.33 6.02 8.75
CA CYS A 158 7.95 6.39 9.04
C CYS A 158 7.86 7.12 10.39
N GLN A 159 7.17 8.25 10.43
CA GLN A 159 6.96 9.07 11.63
C GLN A 159 5.49 9.12 12.09
N GLN A 160 4.58 8.57 11.29
CA GLN A 160 3.15 8.72 11.52
C GLN A 160 2.66 7.75 12.62
N PRO A 161 1.98 8.24 13.67
CA PRO A 161 1.80 7.46 14.90
C PRO A 161 0.90 6.23 14.70
N GLU A 162 -0.21 6.35 13.97
CA GLU A 162 -1.11 5.22 13.73
C GLU A 162 -0.45 4.13 12.88
N LEU A 163 0.35 4.53 11.89
CA LEU A 163 1.16 3.63 11.07
C LEU A 163 2.19 2.89 11.92
N ILE A 164 3.00 3.61 12.71
CA ILE A 164 4.00 3.01 13.59
C ILE A 164 3.34 2.02 14.56
N GLN A 165 2.24 2.42 15.20
CA GLN A 165 1.49 1.56 16.11
C GLN A 165 1.05 0.29 15.38
N TYR A 166 0.42 0.42 14.21
CA TYR A 166 -0.09 -0.73 13.46
C TYR A 166 1.03 -1.65 12.96
N LEU A 167 2.16 -1.10 12.51
CA LEU A 167 3.33 -1.88 12.09
C LEU A 167 3.90 -2.70 13.24
N LYS A 168 4.01 -2.11 14.44
CA LYS A 168 4.47 -2.81 15.66
C LYS A 168 3.49 -3.90 16.09
N GLU A 169 2.19 -3.62 16.15
CA GLU A 169 1.13 -4.61 16.45
C GLU A 169 1.18 -5.82 15.49
N ARG A 170 1.62 -5.59 14.25
CA ARG A 170 1.74 -6.62 13.21
C ARG A 170 3.12 -7.25 13.13
N ARG A 171 4.10 -6.88 13.97
CA ARG A 171 5.49 -7.33 13.83
C ARG A 171 6.02 -7.10 12.41
N LEU A 172 5.74 -5.92 11.86
CA LEU A 172 6.24 -5.42 10.57
C LEU A 172 7.31 -4.34 10.76
N TYR A 173 7.54 -3.92 12.00
CA TYR A 173 8.58 -2.99 12.39
C TYR A 173 9.15 -3.47 13.72
N VAL A 174 10.46 -3.74 13.74
CA VAL A 174 11.21 -4.13 14.94
C VAL A 174 12.12 -2.96 15.27
N ASN A 175 11.94 -2.35 16.43
CA ASN A 175 12.59 -1.10 16.80
C ASN A 175 13.97 -1.27 17.44
N GLU A 176 14.41 -2.50 17.71
CA GLU A 176 15.60 -2.72 18.52
C GLU A 176 16.77 -3.10 17.62
N PRO A 177 17.72 -2.18 17.37
CA PRO A 177 19.07 -2.60 17.03
C PRO A 177 19.57 -3.47 18.18
N VAL A 178 19.98 -4.70 17.87
CA VAL A 178 20.80 -5.49 18.79
C VAL A 178 22.18 -4.85 18.78
N GLU A 179 22.79 -4.62 19.95
CA GLU A 179 24.21 -4.26 20.03
C GLU A 179 25.01 -5.36 19.31
N SER A 180 25.54 -5.04 18.13
CA SER A 180 26.47 -5.93 17.44
C SER A 180 27.80 -5.83 18.17
N GLU A 181 28.23 -6.93 18.80
CA GLU A 181 29.66 -7.11 19.09
C GLU A 181 30.41 -6.97 17.76
N GLU A 182 31.42 -6.09 17.72
CA GLU A 182 32.28 -5.95 16.55
C GLU A 182 32.88 -7.33 16.21
N GLU A 183 32.75 -7.79 14.97
CA GLU A 183 33.52 -8.95 14.49
C GLU A 183 35.01 -8.57 14.57
N ALA A 184 35.71 -9.16 15.55
CA ALA A 184 37.14 -8.99 15.79
C ALA A 184 38.01 -9.71 14.74
#